data_AF-A0A534P2A2-F1
#
_entry.id   AF-A0A534P2A2-F1
#
_cell.length_a   1.000
_cell.length_b   1.000
_cell.length_c   1.000
_cell.angle_alpha   90.00
_cell.angle_beta   90.00
_cell.angle_gamma   90.00
#
_symmetry.space_group_name_H-M   'P 1'
#
loop_
_entity.id
_entity.type
_entity.pdbx_description
1 polymer ?
#
loop_
_entity_poly.entity_id
_entity_poly.type
_entity_poly.pdbx_seq_one_letter_code
_entity_poly.pdbx_strand_id
1 'polypeptide(L)'
;MPFLLGPSTILLVLAAAPPRDSGDIFHATLGETGARTAEVSTQELREILAARSATVFDSRPHLEYAMGHIPGAVNVAAKPGVEMAKYVSDVAEISRVLGNRK
;
A
#
# COMPACT_ATOMS: atom_id res chain seq x y z
N MET A 1 -51.54 -21.97 -21.54
CA MET A 1 -50.66 -22.10 -20.36
C MET A 1 -49.61 -20.98 -20.42
N PRO A 2 -49.82 -19.82 -19.78
CA PRO A 2 -48.79 -18.79 -19.73
C PRO A 2 -47.79 -19.09 -18.60
N PHE A 3 -46.50 -19.16 -18.96
CA PHE A 3 -45.40 -19.23 -18.00
C PHE A 3 -45.12 -17.82 -17.46
N LEU A 4 -45.18 -17.70 -16.14
CA LEU A 4 -44.93 -16.48 -15.37
C LEU A 4 -43.42 -16.31 -15.19
N LEU A 5 -42.79 -15.34 -15.85
CA LEU A 5 -41.39 -14.95 -15.60
C LEU A 5 -41.34 -14.16 -14.28
N GLY A 6 -40.68 -14.72 -13.26
CA GLY A 6 -40.41 -14.02 -12.00
C GLY A 6 -39.40 -12.88 -12.14
N PRO A 7 -39.38 -11.91 -11.22
CA PRO A 7 -38.51 -10.75 -11.31
C PRO A 7 -37.04 -11.13 -11.02
N SER A 8 -36.16 -10.95 -12.01
CA SER A 8 -34.71 -11.02 -11.82
C SER A 8 -34.27 -9.95 -10.82
N THR A 9 -33.81 -10.38 -9.65
CA THR A 9 -33.13 -9.51 -8.69
C THR A 9 -31.71 -9.23 -9.21
N ILE A 10 -31.48 -8.02 -9.71
CA ILE A 10 -30.13 -7.54 -10.03
C ILE A 10 -29.44 -7.18 -8.71
N LEU A 11 -28.42 -7.95 -8.34
CA LEU A 11 -27.51 -7.61 -7.25
C LEU A 11 -26.50 -6.57 -7.77
N LEU A 12 -26.71 -5.30 -7.39
CA LEU A 12 -25.76 -4.23 -7.62
C LEU A 12 -24.65 -4.31 -6.57
N VAL A 13 -23.47 -4.80 -6.96
CA VAL A 13 -22.26 -4.67 -6.13
C VAL A 13 -21.76 -3.24 -6.28
N LEU A 14 -21.95 -2.42 -5.24
CA LEU A 14 -21.39 -1.09 -5.17
C LEU A 14 -19.89 -1.22 -4.84
N ALA A 15 -19.03 -1.11 -5.84
CA ALA A 15 -17.61 -0.89 -5.60
C ALA A 15 -17.47 0.47 -4.89
N ALA A 16 -16.97 0.49 -3.66
CA ALA A 16 -16.65 1.73 -2.96
C ALA A 16 -15.59 2.48 -3.77
N ALA A 17 -15.95 3.65 -4.30
CA ALA A 17 -14.99 4.55 -4.90
C ALA A 17 -13.96 4.98 -3.85
N PRO A 18 -12.67 5.14 -4.21
CA PRO A 18 -11.69 5.67 -3.27
C PRO A 18 -12.15 7.05 -2.77
N PRO A 19 -11.86 7.39 -1.50
CA PRO A 19 -12.16 8.72 -0.97
C PRO A 19 -11.54 9.77 -1.89
N ARG A 20 -12.36 10.74 -2.31
CA ARG A 20 -11.89 11.88 -3.12
C ARG A 20 -11.03 12.78 -2.22
N ASP A 21 -9.90 13.22 -2.77
CA ASP A 21 -8.94 14.10 -2.10
C ASP A 21 -9.66 15.27 -1.42
N SER A 22 -9.53 15.32 -0.09
CA SER A 22 -10.22 16.29 0.76
C SER A 22 -9.58 17.69 0.70
N GLY A 23 -8.55 17.86 -0.14
CA GLY A 23 -7.85 19.12 -0.36
C GLY A 23 -6.81 19.43 0.72
N ASP A 24 -6.55 18.52 1.64
CA ASP A 24 -5.52 18.64 2.67
C ASP A 24 -4.44 17.54 2.56
N ILE A 25 -3.30 17.80 3.20
CA ILE A 25 -2.14 16.90 3.14
C ILE A 25 -2.37 15.55 3.84
N PHE A 26 -3.41 15.44 4.67
CA PHE A 26 -3.67 14.24 5.45
C PHE A 26 -4.44 13.20 4.63
N HIS A 27 -5.35 13.64 3.78
CA HIS A 27 -6.20 12.79 2.97
C HIS A 27 -5.79 12.68 1.50
N ALA A 28 -4.74 13.41 1.09
CA ALA A 28 -4.21 13.34 -0.26
C ALA A 28 -3.66 11.94 -0.62
N THR A 29 -3.96 11.52 -1.84
CA THR A 29 -3.37 10.37 -2.55
C THR A 29 -2.97 10.83 -3.96
N LEU A 30 -2.05 10.15 -4.62
CA LEU A 30 -1.60 10.52 -5.97
C LEU A 30 -2.69 10.27 -7.01
N GLY A 31 -3.46 9.18 -6.88
CA GLY A 31 -4.62 8.90 -7.71
C GLY A 31 -4.26 8.52 -9.16
N GLU A 32 -3.16 7.78 -9.35
CA GLU A 32 -2.68 7.42 -10.68
C GLU A 32 -3.68 6.51 -11.41
N THR A 33 -3.99 6.84 -12.67
CA THR A 33 -4.86 5.99 -13.49
C THR A 33 -4.15 4.67 -13.80
N GLY A 34 -4.77 3.55 -13.43
CA GLY A 34 -4.21 2.22 -13.69
C GLY A 34 -3.15 1.76 -12.67
N ALA A 35 -3.09 2.40 -11.49
CA ALA A 35 -2.27 1.93 -10.38
C ALA A 35 -2.53 0.43 -10.10
N ARG A 36 -1.45 -0.35 -9.94
CA ARG A 36 -1.54 -1.81 -9.72
C ARG A 36 -1.75 -2.19 -8.26
N THR A 37 -1.53 -1.24 -7.35
CA THR A 37 -1.60 -1.41 -5.91
C THR A 37 -2.42 -0.28 -5.33
N ALA A 38 -3.17 -0.56 -4.26
CA ALA A 38 -3.91 0.47 -3.55
C ALA A 38 -2.93 1.49 -2.94
N GLU A 39 -3.35 2.75 -2.93
CA GLU A 39 -2.65 3.83 -2.23
C GLU A 39 -3.23 4.00 -0.82
N VAL A 40 -2.42 4.55 0.08
CA VAL A 40 -2.84 4.93 1.43
C VAL A 40 -2.54 6.42 1.62
N SER A 41 -3.49 7.13 2.23
CA SER A 41 -3.31 8.52 2.61
C SER A 41 -2.38 8.67 3.83
N THR A 42 -1.90 9.89 4.08
CA THR A 42 -1.10 10.19 5.28
C THR A 42 -1.86 9.86 6.57
N GLN A 43 -3.16 10.12 6.62
CA GLN A 43 -4.02 9.82 7.75
C GLN A 43 -4.14 8.31 8.00
N GLU A 44 -4.40 7.52 6.95
CA GLU A 44 -4.46 6.06 7.05
C GLU A 44 -3.11 5.47 7.49
N LEU A 45 -1.99 5.99 6.99
CA LEU A 45 -0.66 5.56 7.44
C LEU A 45 -0.46 5.82 8.94
N ARG A 46 -0.90 6.97 9.46
CA ARG A 46 -0.85 7.27 10.90
C ARG A 46 -1.67 6.28 11.72
N GLU A 47 -2.86 5.94 11.25
CA GLU A 47 -3.74 4.96 11.90
C GLU A 47 -3.13 3.56 11.90
N ILE A 48 -2.56 3.13 10.77
CA ILE A 48 -1.83 1.87 10.64
C ILE A 48 -0.66 1.80 11.64
N LEU A 49 0.12 2.87 11.75
CA LEU A 49 1.26 2.96 12.68
C LEU A 49 0.80 2.91 14.14
N ALA A 50 -0.28 3.63 14.48
CA ALA A 50 -0.84 3.64 15.83
C ALA A 50 -1.42 2.26 16.22
N ALA A 51 -2.16 1.63 15.30
CA ALA A 51 -2.76 0.32 15.52
C ALA A 51 -1.75 -0.84 15.40
N ARG A 52 -0.56 -0.58 14.83
CA ARG A 52 0.42 -1.61 14.43
C ARG A 52 -0.21 -2.72 13.58
N SER A 53 -1.16 -2.35 12.73
CA SER A 53 -1.98 -3.29 11.96
C SER A 53 -1.29 -3.82 10.70
N ALA A 54 -0.21 -3.18 10.27
CA ALA A 54 0.59 -3.63 9.13
C ALA A 54 2.09 -3.39 9.37
N THR A 55 2.91 -4.10 8.60
CA THR A 55 4.35 -3.84 8.54
C THR A 55 4.64 -2.77 7.49
N VAL A 56 5.27 -1.67 7.92
CA VAL A 56 5.72 -0.61 7.01
C VAL A 56 7.13 -0.92 6.54
N PHE A 57 7.33 -0.91 5.23
CA PHE A 57 8.63 -1.10 4.60
C PHE A 57 9.12 0.22 4.02
N ASP A 58 10.34 0.62 4.37
CA ASP A 58 11.01 1.77 3.76
C ASP A 58 11.88 1.27 2.60
N SER A 59 11.47 1.59 1.38
CA SER A 59 12.11 1.12 0.16
C SER A 59 13.23 2.05 -0.33
N ARG A 60 13.70 2.99 0.49
CA ARG A 60 14.81 3.89 0.14
C ARG A 60 16.18 3.21 0.35
N PRO A 61 17.25 3.74 -0.28
CA PRO A 61 18.62 3.35 0.05
C PRO A 61 18.90 3.41 1.55
N HIS A 62 19.69 2.46 2.04
CA HIS A 62 19.96 2.30 3.47
C HIS A 62 20.45 3.58 4.17
N LEU A 63 21.30 4.36 3.51
CA LEU A 63 21.84 5.61 4.09
C LEU A 63 20.73 6.65 4.31
N GLU A 64 19.73 6.73 3.45
CA GLU A 64 18.59 7.64 3.62
C GLU A 64 17.70 7.21 4.79
N TYR A 65 17.43 5.91 4.89
CA TYR A 65 16.73 5.33 6.03
C TYR A 65 17.48 5.61 7.35
N ALA A 66 18.80 5.42 7.35
CA ALA A 66 19.63 5.63 8.54
C ALA A 66 19.67 7.10 9.00
N MET A 67 19.59 8.06 8.07
CA MET A 67 19.51 9.49 8.40
C MET A 67 18.17 9.87 9.04
N GLY A 68 17.09 9.17 8.69
CA GLY A 68 15.78 9.38 9.29
C GLY A 68 14.69 8.57 8.60
N HIS A 69 13.87 7.90 9.39
CA HIS A 69 12.77 7.07 8.92
C HIS A 69 11.59 7.10 9.88
N ILE A 70 10.44 6.62 9.41
CA ILE A 70 9.23 6.49 10.21
C ILE A 70 9.46 5.45 11.31
N PRO A 71 9.20 5.77 12.59
CA PRO A 71 9.33 4.80 13.68
C PRO A 71 8.55 3.50 13.43
N GLY A 72 9.22 2.35 13.57
CA GLY A 72 8.64 1.03 13.34
C GLY A 72 8.69 0.55 11.88
N ALA A 73 9.02 1.42 10.92
CA ALA A 73 9.28 1.02 9.55
C ALA A 73 10.60 0.25 9.45
N VAL A 74 10.69 -0.70 8.51
CA VAL A 74 11.90 -1.49 8.27
C VAL A 74 12.40 -1.31 6.87
N ASN A 75 13.70 -1.03 6.76
CA ASN A 75 14.36 -0.89 5.47
C ASN A 75 14.43 -2.23 4.73
N VAL A 76 14.09 -2.20 3.44
CA VAL A 76 14.28 -3.35 2.55
C VAL A 76 15.58 -3.15 1.78
N ALA A 77 16.43 -4.17 1.76
CA ALA A 77 17.72 -4.08 1.11
C ALA A 77 17.56 -3.97 -0.42
N ALA A 78 18.58 -3.38 -1.04
CA ALA A 78 18.65 -3.24 -2.49
C ALA A 78 18.63 -4.60 -3.20
N LYS A 79 18.03 -4.64 -4.38
CA LYS A 79 18.14 -5.80 -5.27
C LYS A 79 19.60 -5.99 -5.70
N PRO A 80 20.20 -7.17 -5.47
CA PRO A 80 21.58 -7.43 -5.85
C PRO A 80 21.83 -7.19 -7.34
N GLY A 81 22.97 -6.57 -7.66
CA GLY A 81 23.39 -6.33 -9.05
C GLY A 81 22.67 -5.18 -9.77
N VAL A 82 21.86 -4.40 -9.08
CA VAL A 82 21.22 -3.19 -9.65
C VAL A 82 22.08 -1.96 -9.36
N GLU A 83 22.34 -1.15 -10.38
CA GLU A 83 23.05 0.11 -10.24
C GLU A 83 22.29 1.09 -9.33
N MET A 84 23.01 1.89 -8.56
CA MET A 84 22.38 2.86 -7.65
C MET A 84 21.45 3.86 -8.36
N ALA A 85 21.75 4.23 -9.61
CA ALA A 85 20.88 5.11 -10.40
C ALA A 85 19.52 4.47 -10.77
N LYS A 86 19.40 3.15 -10.63
CA LYS A 86 18.19 2.37 -10.89
C LYS A 86 17.71 1.66 -9.63
N TYR A 87 18.03 2.21 -8.46
CA TYR A 87 17.81 1.58 -7.17
C TYR A 87 16.38 1.02 -7.08
N VAL A 88 16.30 -0.25 -6.72
CA VAL A 88 15.04 -0.93 -6.42
C VAL A 88 15.29 -1.86 -5.24
N SER A 89 14.33 -1.94 -4.33
CA SER A 89 14.39 -2.88 -3.21
C SER A 89 14.11 -4.31 -3.68
N ASP A 90 14.71 -5.30 -3.03
CA ASP A 90 14.47 -6.70 -3.35
C ASP A 90 13.17 -7.21 -2.72
N VAL A 91 12.29 -7.80 -3.52
CA VAL A 91 11.06 -8.43 -3.01
C VAL A 91 11.39 -9.69 -2.21
N ALA A 92 12.49 -10.39 -2.52
CA ALA A 92 12.91 -11.56 -1.74
C ALA A 92 13.24 -11.18 -0.28
N GLU A 93 13.76 -9.97 -0.08
CA GLU A 93 14.13 -9.45 1.24
C GLU A 93 12.91 -9.20 2.14
N ILE A 94 11.74 -8.89 1.56
CA ILE A 94 10.49 -8.73 2.32
C ILE A 94 10.15 -10.04 3.07
N SER A 95 10.25 -11.18 2.37
CA SER A 95 9.96 -12.49 2.96
C SER A 95 10.94 -12.83 4.08
N ARG A 96 12.24 -12.52 3.89
CA ARG A 96 13.27 -12.69 4.91
C ARG A 96 12.99 -11.86 6.15
N VAL A 97 12.65 -10.58 5.97
CA VAL A 97 12.35 -9.67 7.08
C VAL A 97 11.12 -10.14 7.86
N LEU A 98 10.05 -10.57 7.19
CA LEU A 98 8.86 -11.09 7.86
C LEU A 98 9.10 -12.42 8.58
N GLY A 99 9.92 -13.30 8.01
CA GLY A 99 10.29 -14.57 8.64
C GLY A 99 11.06 -14.41 9.97
N ASN A 100 11.81 -13.32 10.11
CA ASN A 100 12.65 -13.04 11.28
C ASN A 100 11.91 -12.30 12.42
N ARG A 101 10.65 -11.89 12.23
CA ARG A 101 9.86 -11.17 13.25
C ARG A 101 8.90 -12.06 14.06
N LYS A 102 9.16 -13.37 14.17
CA LYS A 102 8.37 -14.27 15.02
C LYS A 102 8.70 -14.09 16.49
#